data_AF-A0A7X6DUD4-F1
#
_entry.id   AF-A0A7X6DUD4-F1
#
_cell.length_a   1.000
_cell.length_b   1.000
_cell.length_c   1.000
_cell.angle_alpha   90.00
_cell.angle_beta   90.00
_cell.angle_gamma   90.00
#
_symmetry.space_group_name_H-M   'P 1'
#
loop_
_entity.id
_entity.type
_entity.pdbx_description
1 polymer ?
#
loop_
_entity_poly.entity_id
_entity_poly.type
_entity_poly.pdbx_seq_one_letter_code
_entity_poly.pdbx_strand_id
1 'polypeptide(L)'
;MLQQHLHKPVRNEMDHPLNADETLLHYFGQRAYQIVITAIRQTKGGTCGSIGRYYLQALPYLEGIDWMIRYGEIDPRTREQAKVGMSGFIKILEQFDRDHGFEDRIVHLQ
;
A
#
# COMPACT_ATOMS: atom_id res chain seq x y z
N MET A 1 -5.16 25.72 7.07
CA MET A 1 -6.46 25.43 6.43
C MET A 1 -6.34 24.22 5.50
N LEU A 2 -6.33 23.01 6.05
CA LEU A 2 -6.29 21.75 5.27
C LEU A 2 -7.70 21.20 4.96
N GLN A 3 -8.75 21.76 5.58
CA GLN A 3 -10.13 21.28 5.45
C GLN A 3 -10.80 21.64 4.12
N GLN A 4 -10.35 22.66 3.40
CA GLN A 4 -11.08 23.17 2.22
C GLN A 4 -10.77 22.43 0.89
N HIS A 5 -9.77 21.55 0.87
CA HIS A 5 -9.39 20.81 -0.35
C HIS A 5 -9.83 19.33 -0.36
N LEU A 6 -10.61 18.89 0.64
CA LEU A 6 -11.16 17.53 0.72
C LEU A 6 -12.55 17.37 0.08
N HIS A 7 -13.02 18.33 -0.71
CA HIS A 7 -14.44 18.50 -1.04
C HIS A 7 -15.02 17.66 -2.19
N LYS A 8 -14.33 16.62 -2.68
CA LYS A 8 -14.98 15.63 -3.54
C LYS A 8 -14.84 14.25 -2.92
N PRO A 9 -15.96 13.55 -2.66
CA PRO A 9 -15.88 12.17 -2.20
C PRO A 9 -15.10 11.37 -3.23
N VAL A 10 -14.15 10.56 -2.77
CA VAL A 10 -13.49 9.58 -3.65
C VAL A 10 -14.60 8.65 -4.14
N ARG A 11 -14.60 8.33 -5.44
CA ARG A 11 -15.64 7.51 -6.05
C ARG A 11 -15.05 6.20 -6.54
N ASN A 12 -15.86 5.14 -6.49
CA ASN A 12 -15.50 3.84 -7.05
C ASN A 12 -15.64 3.80 -8.58
N GLU A 13 -15.37 2.64 -9.18
CA GLU A 13 -15.49 2.40 -10.64
C GLU A 13 -16.91 2.61 -11.18
N MET A 14 -17.93 2.58 -10.32
CA MET A 14 -19.34 2.84 -10.66
C MET A 14 -19.76 4.29 -10.35
N ASP A 15 -18.81 5.19 -10.09
CA ASP A 15 -19.03 6.60 -9.75
C ASP A 15 -19.82 6.83 -8.45
N HIS A 16 -19.87 5.83 -7.56
CA HIS A 16 -20.47 5.96 -6.24
C HIS A 16 -19.44 6.46 -5.21
N PRO A 17 -19.83 7.35 -4.29
CA PRO A 17 -18.93 7.81 -3.23
C PRO A 17 -18.54 6.65 -2.31
N LEU A 18 -17.24 6.57 -2.01
CA LEU A 18 -16.70 5.65 -1.02
C LEU A 18 -17.15 6.06 0.38
N ASN A 19 -17.36 5.08 1.26
CA ASN A 19 -17.52 5.35 2.67
C ASN A 19 -16.17 5.75 3.32
N ALA A 20 -16.16 6.03 4.63
CA ALA A 20 -14.95 6.48 5.33
C ALA A 20 -13.84 5.41 5.29
N ASP A 21 -14.20 4.16 5.53
CA ASP A 21 -13.27 3.02 5.57
C ASP A 21 -12.71 2.69 4.19
N GLU A 22 -13.54 2.73 3.16
CA GLU A 22 -13.13 2.58 1.78
C GLU A 22 -12.24 3.74 1.31
N THR A 23 -12.50 4.96 1.78
CA THR A 23 -11.65 6.12 1.50
C THR A 23 -10.27 5.97 2.16
N LEU A 24 -10.22 5.48 3.40
CA LEU A 24 -8.97 5.17 4.10
C LEU A 24 -8.21 4.04 3.40
N LEU A 25 -8.90 2.96 3.04
CA LEU A 25 -8.32 1.85 2.29
C LEU A 25 -7.74 2.33 0.95
N HIS A 26 -8.47 3.18 0.23
CA HIS A 26 -8.01 3.77 -1.02
C HIS A 26 -6.75 4.63 -0.81
N TYR A 27 -6.74 5.46 0.22
CA TYR A 27 -5.58 6.28 0.59
C TYR A 27 -4.35 5.41 0.89
N PHE A 28 -4.50 4.38 1.74
CA PHE A 28 -3.40 3.47 2.06
C PHE A 28 -2.87 2.75 0.82
N GLY A 29 -3.77 2.25 -0.04
CA GLY A 29 -3.42 1.61 -1.30
C GLY A 29 -2.62 2.53 -2.22
N GLN A 30 -3.05 3.78 -2.40
CA GLN A 30 -2.33 4.77 -3.22
C GLN A 30 -0.93 5.06 -2.66
N ARG A 31 -0.78 5.21 -1.34
CA ARG A 31 0.50 5.50 -0.71
C ARG A 31 1.47 4.33 -0.82
N ALA A 32 1.01 3.11 -0.53
CA ALA A 32 1.81 1.90 -0.71
C ALA A 32 2.27 1.75 -2.17
N TYR A 33 1.37 1.97 -3.13
CA TYR A 33 1.70 1.93 -4.56
C TYR A 33 2.79 2.94 -4.95
N GLN A 34 2.65 4.20 -4.53
CA GLN A 34 3.62 5.26 -4.84
C GLN A 34 5.01 4.93 -4.32
N ILE A 35 5.10 4.39 -3.11
CA ILE A 35 6.37 4.02 -2.48
C ILE A 35 7.03 2.88 -3.26
N VAL A 36 6.27 1.84 -3.60
CA VAL A 36 6.79 0.66 -4.33
C VAL A 36 7.25 1.04 -5.74
N ILE A 37 6.47 1.82 -6.48
CA ILE A 37 6.89 2.30 -7.82
C ILE A 37 8.13 3.17 -7.73
N THR A 38 8.25 4.01 -6.70
CA THR A 38 9.45 4.83 -6.48
C THR A 38 10.66 3.96 -6.20
N ALA A 39 10.53 2.93 -5.36
CA ALA A 39 11.59 1.96 -5.10
C ALA A 39 12.05 1.29 -6.40
N ILE A 40 11.13 0.73 -7.20
CA ILE A 40 11.42 0.08 -8.48
C ILE A 40 12.18 1.02 -9.43
N ARG A 41 11.76 2.29 -9.53
CA ARG A 41 12.39 3.27 -10.42
C ARG A 41 13.82 3.59 -10.02
N GLN A 42 14.09 3.74 -8.72
CA GLN A 42 15.44 4.03 -8.24
C GLN A 42 16.38 2.84 -8.41
N THR A 43 15.88 1.63 -8.18
CA THR A 43 16.65 0.40 -8.45
C THR A 43 17.03 0.28 -9.92
N LYS A 44 16.10 0.52 -10.86
CA LYS A 44 16.39 0.50 -12.31
C LYS A 44 17.35 1.60 -12.77
N GLY A 45 17.37 2.73 -12.06
CA GLY A 45 18.22 3.88 -12.38
C GLY A 45 19.66 3.78 -11.87
N GLY A 46 20.07 2.65 -11.28
CA GLY A 46 21.42 2.45 -10.75
C GLY A 46 21.75 3.27 -9.49
N THR A 47 20.81 4.09 -9.03
CA THR A 47 20.88 4.83 -7.76
C THR A 47 20.26 3.94 -6.69
N CYS A 48 21.01 2.92 -6.26
CA CYS A 48 20.55 2.01 -5.22
C CYS A 48 20.52 2.73 -3.86
N GLY A 49 19.51 3.57 -3.62
CA GLY A 49 19.09 3.88 -2.27
C GLY A 49 18.61 2.58 -1.61
N SER A 50 18.92 2.36 -0.33
CA SER A 50 18.59 1.07 0.31
C SER A 50 17.08 0.84 0.22
N ILE A 51 16.65 -0.17 -0.53
CA ILE A 51 15.25 -0.49 -0.77
C ILE A 51 14.51 -0.75 0.56
N GLY A 52 15.24 -1.14 1.62
CA GLY A 52 14.71 -1.30 2.97
C GLY A 52 14.12 -0.01 3.54
N ARG A 53 14.58 1.17 3.10
CA ARG A 53 13.94 2.45 3.47
C ARG A 53 12.56 2.61 2.84
N TYR A 54 12.37 2.11 1.61
CA TYR A 54 11.05 2.12 0.97
C TYR A 54 10.12 1.09 1.62
N TYR A 55 10.65 -0.07 2.01
CA TYR A 55 9.90 -1.03 2.81
C TYR A 55 9.39 -0.42 4.12
N LEU A 56 10.28 0.20 4.91
CA LEU A 56 9.91 0.87 6.16
C LEU A 56 8.89 1.99 5.96
N GLN A 57 8.92 2.68 4.82
CA GLN A 57 7.92 3.69 4.48
C GLN A 57 6.57 3.08 4.08
N ALA A 58 6.57 1.92 3.41
CA ALA A 58 5.36 1.25 2.96
C ALA A 58 4.64 0.52 4.10
N LEU A 59 5.39 0.05 5.10
CA LEU A 59 4.89 -0.81 6.18
C LEU A 59 3.64 -0.24 6.90
N PRO A 60 3.60 1.03 7.35
CA PRO A 60 2.42 1.55 8.04
C PRO A 60 1.16 1.58 7.17
N TYR A 61 1.33 1.73 5.85
CA TYR A 61 0.22 1.71 4.90
C TYR A 61 -0.28 0.28 4.64
N LEU A 62 0.63 -0.69 4.59
CA LEU A 62 0.26 -2.11 4.47
C LEU A 62 -0.43 -2.62 5.74
N GLU A 63 0.05 -2.24 6.92
CA GLU A 63 -0.60 -2.52 8.20
C GLU A 63 -1.99 -1.87 8.27
N GLY A 64 -2.12 -0.63 7.78
CA GLY A 64 -3.40 0.03 7.63
C GLY A 64 -4.36 -0.77 6.75
N ILE A 65 -3.90 -1.27 5.59
CA ILE A 65 -4.71 -2.12 4.70
C ILE A 65 -5.12 -3.43 5.40
N ASP A 66 -4.22 -4.10 6.10
CA ASP A 66 -4.55 -5.33 6.85
C ASP A 66 -5.60 -5.07 7.93
N TRP A 67 -5.47 -3.96 8.66
CA TRP A 67 -6.45 -3.55 9.67
C TRP A 67 -7.83 -3.28 9.04
N MET A 68 -7.85 -2.55 7.92
CA MET A 68 -9.08 -2.30 7.14
C MET A 68 -9.71 -3.59 6.63
N ILE A 69 -8.92 -4.56 6.17
CA ILE A 69 -9.41 -5.86 5.69
C ILE A 69 -10.08 -6.66 6.83
N ARG A 70 -9.49 -6.63 8.04
CA ARG A 70 -9.96 -7.41 9.20
C ARG A 70 -11.17 -6.79 9.88
N TYR A 71 -11.20 -5.46 10.01
CA TYR A 71 -12.12 -4.77 10.90
C TYR A 71 -12.98 -3.70 10.21
N GLY A 72 -12.62 -3.29 9.00
CA GLY A 72 -13.30 -2.21 8.28
C GLY A 72 -14.66 -2.60 7.71
N GLU A 73 -15.57 -1.65 7.71
CA GLU A 73 -16.86 -1.67 7.01
C GLU A 73 -16.65 -1.40 5.52
N ILE A 74 -16.13 -2.42 4.82
CA ILE A 74 -15.73 -2.34 3.43
C ILE A 74 -16.59 -3.31 2.61
N ASP A 75 -17.02 -2.88 1.43
CA ASP A 75 -17.72 -3.76 0.50
C ASP A 75 -16.92 -5.06 0.27
N PRO A 76 -17.57 -6.25 0.29
CA PRO A 76 -16.87 -7.53 0.16
C PRO A 76 -15.98 -7.64 -1.08
N ARG A 77 -16.38 -7.07 -2.22
CA ARG A 77 -15.58 -7.07 -3.44
C ARG A 77 -14.34 -6.20 -3.26
N THR A 78 -14.51 -5.00 -2.71
CA THR A 78 -13.40 -4.09 -2.39
C THR A 78 -12.41 -4.72 -1.41
N ARG A 79 -12.91 -5.46 -0.41
CA ARG A 79 -12.09 -6.19 0.56
C ARG A 79 -11.27 -7.30 -0.10
N GLU A 80 -11.87 -8.10 -0.98
CA GLU A 80 -11.13 -9.13 -1.72
C GLU A 80 -10.08 -8.54 -2.66
N GLN A 81 -10.40 -7.43 -3.34
CA GLN A 81 -9.42 -6.70 -4.15
C GLN A 81 -8.25 -6.18 -3.29
N ALA A 82 -8.53 -5.66 -2.09
CA ALA A 82 -7.50 -5.21 -1.16
C ALA A 82 -6.58 -6.36 -0.71
N LYS A 83 -7.14 -7.54 -0.38
CA LYS A 83 -6.34 -8.74 -0.04
C LYS A 83 -5.41 -9.14 -1.17
N VAL A 84 -5.92 -9.21 -2.40
CA VAL A 84 -5.12 -9.56 -3.59
C VAL A 84 -4.02 -8.52 -3.82
N GLY A 85 -4.36 -7.23 -3.74
CA GLY A 85 -3.41 -6.12 -3.88
C GLY A 85 -2.32 -6.16 -2.81
N MET A 86 -2.68 -6.36 -1.54
CA MET A 86 -1.74 -6.47 -0.43
C MET A 86 -0.79 -7.65 -0.60
N SER A 87 -1.30 -8.83 -0.99
CA SER A 87 -0.46 -9.99 -1.31
C SER A 87 0.50 -9.70 -2.46
N GLY A 88 0.04 -8.97 -3.48
CA GLY A 88 0.90 -8.51 -4.59
C GLY A 88 2.04 -7.60 -4.12
N PHE A 89 1.75 -6.66 -3.22
CA PHE A 89 2.77 -5.79 -2.63
C PHE A 89 3.81 -6.57 -1.83
N ILE A 90 3.37 -7.50 -0.97
CA ILE A 90 4.28 -8.33 -0.17
C ILE A 90 5.21 -9.14 -1.08
N LYS A 91 4.67 -9.80 -2.12
CA LYS A 91 5.48 -10.58 -3.07
C LYS A 91 6.51 -9.74 -3.81
N ILE A 92 6.16 -8.52 -4.21
CA ILE A 92 7.11 -7.60 -4.83
C ILE A 92 8.23 -7.28 -3.83
N LEU A 93 7.89 -6.94 -2.58
CA LEU A 93 8.87 -6.61 -1.55
C LEU A 93 9.80 -7.80 -1.23
N GLU A 94 9.27 -9.01 -1.12
CA GLU A 94 10.06 -10.24 -0.95
C GLU A 94 10.97 -10.54 -2.14
N GLN A 95 10.49 -10.32 -3.36
CA GLN A 95 11.33 -10.49 -4.55
C GLN A 95 12.49 -9.49 -4.55
N PHE A 96 12.21 -8.24 -4.19
CA PHE A 96 13.24 -7.21 -4.07
C PHE A 96 14.25 -7.52 -2.98
N ASP A 97 13.81 -8.09 -1.85
CA ASP A 97 14.69 -8.60 -0.80
C ASP A 97 15.66 -9.66 -1.32
N ARG A 98 15.14 -10.71 -1.94
CA ARG A 98 15.97 -11.81 -2.50
C ARG A 98 17.01 -11.31 -3.50
N ASP A 99 16.62 -10.35 -4.35
CA ASP A 99 17.49 -9.86 -5.42
C ASP A 99 18.57 -8.88 -4.93
N HIS A 100 18.39 -8.27 -3.75
CA HIS A 100 19.24 -7.15 -3.28
C HIS A 100 19.82 -7.36 -1.87
N GLY A 101 19.43 -8.44 -1.19
CA GLY A 101 19.89 -8.85 0.14
C GLY A 101 19.53 -7.85 1.24
N PHE A 102 18.30 -7.87 1.77
CA PHE A 102 18.06 -7.29 3.10
C PHE A 102 18.53 -8.29 4.15
N GLU A 103 19.72 -8.07 4.66
CA GLU A 103 20.09 -8.69 5.92
C GLU A 103 19.08 -8.27 7.02
N ASP A 104 18.31 -9.25 7.49
CA ASP A 104 17.69 -9.35 8.82
C ASP A 104 16.46 -8.52 9.20
N ARG A 105 15.36 -8.35 8.41
CA ARG A 105 14.11 -7.74 8.98
C ARG A 105 12.72 -8.25 8.53
N ILE A 106 12.59 -9.15 7.55
CA ILE A 106 11.25 -9.62 7.13
C ILE A 106 10.85 -10.89 7.91
N VAL A 107 10.51 -10.75 9.21
CA VAL A 107 10.05 -11.89 10.04
C VAL A 107 8.64 -11.69 10.64
N HIS A 108 7.95 -10.59 10.36
CA HIS A 108 6.75 -10.22 11.15
C HIS A 108 5.44 -10.02 10.37
N LEU A 109 5.30 -10.55 9.15
CA LEU A 109 4.03 -10.40 8.38
C LEU A 109 3.44 -11.73 7.87
N GLN A 110 3.71 -12.86 8.53
CA GLN A 110 3.03 -14.14 8.25
C GLN A 110 1.92 -14.43 9.24
#